data_AF-A0A374W8I3-F1
#
_entry.id   AF-A0A374W8I3-F1
#
_cell.length_a   1.000
_cell.length_b   1.000
_cell.length_c   1.000
_cell.angle_alpha   90.00
_cell.angle_beta   90.00
_cell.angle_gamma   90.00
#
_symmetry.space_group_name_H-M   'P 1'
#
loop_
_entity.id
_entity.type
_entity.pdbx_description
1 polymer ?
#
loop_
_entity_poly.entity_id
_entity_poly.type
_entity_poly.pdbx_seq_one_letter_code
_entity_poly.pdbx_strand_id
1 'polypeptide(L)'
;MDYNKIETTAAEPCASSMILTFRAIGYNLETAVADIIDNSISANAKNIWFNSEWQGGNSIITILDDGDGMNNEELIQAMKPGAKNPMEERSEKDLGRFGLGLKTASFSQCQKLIVVSKKVGFAPIYWIWDLNYVNKTNKWELIRHPIPDVFLHALDKHESGTLVIWTDLDRIIPPDTPSSNEFAKDKFLLQMDKVKQHIAMTFHRFIEEKNVRFFCWEHEIKPWNPFLLTETATQPFPEEYIGSAMMKGYVLPHKCHLTENIYKMAEGVNGWTNQQGFYIYRGKRLMLAGDWLGLFRKEEHYKLVRIQIDLPNKLDTDWQIDIKKSTARPPLVSREQIKKYALAVRNRGVEVFRHRGKILTTRKQQEFQPLWLEKKQGKRYSFIINRNHLMITELKRLAETEPSKAIEYLLRFVEETIPTKSVFIRESEQGETAEPFEETNLEIVKTMLRQIYNTQILAGKTIEQVKLLLANMEPFNNFPELIEIIDTYD
;
A
#
# COMPACT_ATOMS: atom_id res chain seq x y z
N MET A 1 -50.23 2.30 -5.20
CA MET A 1 -50.84 2.01 -3.89
C MET A 1 -51.22 3.33 -3.26
N ASP A 2 -52.42 3.44 -2.69
CA ASP A 2 -52.78 4.59 -1.86
C ASP A 2 -52.24 4.34 -0.44
N TYR A 3 -51.08 4.91 -0.14
CA TYR A 3 -50.36 4.68 1.12
C TYR A 3 -51.11 5.18 2.36
N ASN A 4 -52.15 6.01 2.20
CA ASN A 4 -52.92 6.57 3.29
C ASN A 4 -53.97 5.61 3.87
N LYS A 5 -54.26 4.50 3.19
CA LYS A 5 -55.28 3.51 3.59
C LYS A 5 -54.67 2.17 4.04
N ILE A 6 -53.36 2.14 4.21
CA ILE A 6 -52.62 0.94 4.60
C ILE A 6 -52.37 1.04 6.11
N GLU A 7 -52.64 -0.06 6.81
CA GLU A 7 -52.28 -0.17 8.22
C GLU A 7 -50.75 -0.09 8.37
N THR A 8 -50.29 0.83 9.19
CA THR A 8 -48.85 1.02 9.48
C THR A 8 -48.60 0.92 10.97
N THR A 9 -47.45 0.37 11.34
CA THR A 9 -46.95 0.38 12.71
C THR A 9 -45.50 0.88 12.74
N ALA A 10 -45.10 1.52 13.83
CA ALA A 10 -43.74 2.02 14.00
C ALA A 10 -42.79 0.85 14.25
N ALA A 11 -41.78 0.71 13.38
CA ALA A 11 -40.72 -0.29 13.49
C ALA A 11 -39.35 0.40 13.66
N GLU A 12 -39.26 1.30 14.63
CA GLU A 12 -38.02 2.02 14.92
C GLU A 12 -36.93 1.06 15.43
N PRO A 13 -35.67 1.24 15.02
CA PRO A 13 -34.60 0.35 15.43
C PRO A 13 -34.29 0.50 16.92
N CYS A 14 -34.14 -0.65 17.58
CA CYS A 14 -33.63 -0.77 18.94
C CYS A 14 -32.26 -0.09 19.06
N ALA A 15 -32.15 0.94 19.92
CA ALA A 15 -30.97 1.80 19.98
C ALA A 15 -29.70 1.02 20.36
N SER A 16 -29.81 0.17 21.39
CA SER A 16 -28.71 -0.69 21.86
C SER A 16 -28.18 -1.60 20.75
N SER A 17 -29.06 -2.34 20.07
CA SER A 17 -28.70 -3.27 18.99
C SER A 17 -28.08 -2.55 17.78
N MET A 18 -28.64 -1.38 17.43
CA MET A 18 -28.14 -0.61 16.30
C MET A 18 -26.76 0.00 16.57
N ILE A 19 -26.53 0.51 17.78
CA ILE A 19 -25.21 1.00 18.19
C ILE A 19 -24.17 -0.12 18.16
N LEU A 20 -24.48 -1.31 18.66
CA LEU A 20 -23.56 -2.46 18.56
C LEU A 20 -23.24 -2.81 17.10
N THR A 21 -24.23 -2.70 16.21
CA THR A 21 -24.02 -2.87 14.76
C THR A 21 -23.08 -1.80 14.21
N PHE A 22 -23.27 -0.52 14.58
CA PHE A 22 -22.37 0.56 14.20
C PHE A 22 -20.94 0.36 14.71
N ARG A 23 -20.77 -0.11 15.95
CA ARG A 23 -19.46 -0.46 16.52
C ARG A 23 -18.76 -1.56 15.72
N ALA A 24 -19.53 -2.51 15.18
CA ALA A 24 -19.02 -3.67 14.46
C ALA A 24 -18.72 -3.41 12.98
N ILE A 25 -18.94 -2.20 12.46
CA ILE A 25 -18.69 -1.88 11.05
C ILE A 25 -17.23 -2.18 10.68
N GLY A 26 -16.27 -2.10 11.61
CA GLY A 26 -14.91 -2.63 11.44
C GLY A 26 -13.93 -1.60 10.87
N TYR A 27 -13.99 -0.38 11.38
CA TYR A 27 -12.95 0.63 11.22
C TYR A 27 -11.67 0.21 11.96
N ASN A 28 -10.51 0.52 11.37
CA ASN A 28 -9.29 0.64 12.16
C ASN A 28 -9.15 2.07 12.70
N LEU A 29 -8.22 2.27 13.63
CA LEU A 29 -8.05 3.57 14.29
C LEU A 29 -7.72 4.68 13.29
N GLU A 30 -6.86 4.38 12.33
CA GLU A 30 -6.38 5.32 11.32
C GLU A 30 -7.51 5.86 10.44
N THR A 31 -8.37 4.97 9.94
CA THR A 31 -9.53 5.35 9.13
C THR A 31 -10.62 6.03 9.95
N ALA A 32 -10.79 5.64 11.23
CA ALA A 32 -11.74 6.30 12.12
C ALA A 32 -11.35 7.76 12.36
N VAL A 33 -10.07 8.02 12.66
CA VAL A 33 -9.55 9.40 12.83
C VAL A 33 -9.67 10.19 11.53
N ALA A 34 -9.32 9.60 10.39
CA ALA A 34 -9.45 10.26 9.09
C ALA A 34 -10.91 10.64 8.77
N ASP A 35 -11.89 9.83 9.15
CA ASP A 35 -13.31 10.15 8.96
C ASP A 35 -13.80 11.29 9.86
N ILE A 36 -13.20 11.51 11.03
CA ILE A 36 -13.47 12.71 11.84
C ILE A 36 -12.89 13.95 11.17
N ILE A 37 -11.63 13.85 10.73
CA ILE A 37 -10.91 14.93 10.02
C ILE A 37 -11.63 15.37 8.74
N ASP A 38 -12.25 14.43 8.02
CA ASP A 38 -13.06 14.77 6.84
C ASP A 38 -14.18 15.77 7.17
N ASN A 39 -14.77 15.67 8.36
CA ASN A 39 -15.81 16.61 8.81
C ASN A 39 -15.20 17.99 9.10
N SER A 40 -14.02 18.05 9.71
CA SER A 40 -13.31 19.30 9.95
C SER A 40 -12.96 20.02 8.64
N ILE A 41 -12.48 19.30 7.61
CA ILE A 41 -12.26 19.87 6.27
C ILE A 41 -13.57 20.36 5.64
N SER A 42 -14.66 19.58 5.78
CA SER A 42 -15.97 19.95 5.28
C SER A 42 -16.56 21.18 5.98
N ALA A 43 -16.17 21.41 7.24
CA ALA A 43 -16.47 22.59 8.05
C ALA A 43 -15.47 23.76 7.84
N ASN A 44 -14.74 23.75 6.72
CA ASN A 44 -13.82 24.80 6.29
C ASN A 44 -12.63 25.07 7.24
N ALA A 45 -12.28 24.13 8.12
CA ALA A 45 -11.14 24.26 9.03
C ALA A 45 -9.82 24.51 8.27
N LYS A 46 -8.98 25.37 8.84
CA LYS A 46 -7.64 25.68 8.34
C LYS A 46 -6.56 25.00 9.15
N ASN A 47 -6.84 24.72 10.41
CA ASN A 47 -5.95 24.07 11.34
C ASN A 47 -6.70 22.94 12.03
N ILE A 48 -6.09 21.76 12.03
CA ILE A 48 -6.65 20.57 12.65
C ILE A 48 -5.58 19.96 13.55
N TRP A 49 -5.90 19.75 14.82
CA TRP A 49 -5.01 19.18 15.82
C TRP A 49 -5.49 17.80 16.22
N PHE A 50 -4.65 16.80 15.98
CA PHE A 50 -4.81 15.45 16.53
C PHE A 50 -3.92 15.32 17.77
N ASN A 51 -4.50 14.88 18.88
CA ASN A 51 -3.75 14.67 20.12
C ASN A 51 -4.24 13.40 20.82
N SER A 52 -3.38 12.86 21.68
CA SER A 52 -3.68 11.68 22.48
C SER A 52 -2.93 11.75 23.81
N GLU A 53 -3.59 11.36 24.89
CA GLU A 53 -3.02 11.34 26.23
C GLU A 53 -3.06 9.93 26.81
N TRP A 54 -1.91 9.43 27.26
CA TRP A 54 -1.81 8.14 27.92
C TRP A 54 -2.14 8.26 29.40
N GLN A 55 -3.19 7.55 29.84
CA GLN A 55 -3.60 7.44 31.24
C GLN A 55 -4.06 6.00 31.57
N GLY A 56 -3.45 4.98 30.97
CA GLY A 56 -3.91 3.59 31.10
C GLY A 56 -5.29 3.40 30.45
N GLY A 57 -6.20 2.69 31.10
CA GLY A 57 -7.57 2.50 30.61
C GLY A 57 -8.38 3.79 30.41
N ASN A 58 -7.96 4.88 31.07
CA ASN A 58 -8.58 6.21 30.96
C ASN A 58 -7.93 7.10 29.89
N SER A 59 -7.10 6.54 29.01
CA SER A 59 -6.46 7.29 27.93
C SER A 59 -7.49 7.94 26.99
N ILE A 60 -7.09 9.05 26.38
CA ILE A 60 -7.99 9.92 25.61
C ILE A 60 -7.39 10.20 24.23
N ILE A 61 -8.25 10.30 23.21
CA ILE A 61 -7.89 10.84 21.89
C ILE A 61 -8.75 12.07 21.62
N THR A 62 -8.14 13.14 21.12
CA THR A 62 -8.83 14.38 20.78
C THR A 62 -8.51 14.84 19.36
N ILE A 63 -9.54 15.39 18.71
CA ILE A 63 -9.44 16.02 17.39
C ILE A 63 -10.10 17.38 17.49
N LEU A 64 -9.30 18.43 17.40
CA LEU A 64 -9.74 19.83 17.44
C LEU A 64 -9.63 20.42 16.04
N ASP A 65 -10.60 21.23 15.65
CA ASP A 65 -10.54 22.06 14.45
C ASP A 65 -11.01 23.48 14.72
N ASP A 66 -10.53 24.41 13.88
CA ASP A 66 -10.93 25.82 13.86
C ASP A 66 -11.95 26.13 12.75
N GLY A 67 -12.79 25.15 12.40
CA GLY A 67 -13.83 25.31 11.39
C GLY A 67 -15.02 26.17 11.87
N ASP A 68 -16.11 26.10 11.12
CA ASP A 68 -17.31 26.93 11.32
C ASP A 68 -18.00 26.71 12.69
N GLY A 69 -17.78 25.54 13.29
CA GLY A 69 -18.45 25.13 14.53
C GLY A 69 -19.97 24.98 14.39
N MET A 70 -20.64 24.69 15.50
CA MET A 70 -22.07 24.42 15.55
C MET A 70 -22.70 25.08 16.78
N ASN A 71 -23.93 25.58 16.63
CA ASN A 71 -24.78 25.91 17.78
C ASN A 71 -25.42 24.63 18.36
N ASN A 72 -26.27 24.79 19.38
CA ASN A 72 -26.87 23.65 20.07
C ASN A 72 -27.76 22.78 19.16
N GLU A 73 -28.62 23.39 18.35
CA GLU A 73 -29.54 22.67 17.46
C GLU A 73 -28.75 21.94 16.36
N GLU A 74 -27.76 22.60 15.78
CA GLU A 74 -26.86 22.04 14.76
C GLU A 74 -26.06 20.86 15.32
N LEU A 75 -25.54 20.97 16.55
CA LEU A 75 -24.78 19.88 17.17
C LEU A 75 -25.68 18.66 17.44
N ILE A 76 -26.89 18.86 17.97
CA ILE A 76 -27.84 17.76 18.19
C ILE A 76 -28.15 17.07 16.87
N GLN A 77 -28.41 17.84 15.80
CA GLN A 77 -28.67 17.29 14.48
C GLN A 77 -27.45 16.55 13.90
N ALA A 78 -26.24 17.09 14.07
CA ALA A 78 -25.01 16.46 13.61
C ALA A 78 -24.72 15.13 14.36
N MET A 79 -25.06 15.05 15.65
CA MET A 79 -24.87 13.86 16.47
C MET A 79 -25.96 12.80 16.27
N LYS A 80 -27.12 13.16 15.72
CA LYS A 80 -28.21 12.23 15.40
C LYS A 80 -27.80 11.25 14.27
N PRO A 81 -27.93 9.92 14.46
CA PRO A 81 -27.68 8.95 13.40
C PRO A 81 -28.66 9.13 12.23
N GLY A 82 -28.17 9.03 10.99
CA GLY A 82 -29.04 9.14 9.79
C GLY A 82 -29.65 10.53 9.56
N ALA A 83 -29.08 11.58 10.15
CA ALA A 83 -29.62 12.95 10.08
C ALA A 83 -29.62 13.61 8.69
N LYS A 84 -28.86 13.06 7.73
CA LYS A 84 -28.79 13.56 6.34
C LYS A 84 -29.20 12.46 5.39
N ASN A 85 -30.09 12.78 4.45
CA ASN A 85 -30.49 11.83 3.41
C ASN A 85 -29.32 11.62 2.42
N PRO A 86 -28.94 10.36 2.10
CA PRO A 86 -27.92 10.09 1.08
C PRO A 86 -28.28 10.61 -0.33
N MET A 87 -29.57 10.87 -0.59
CA MET A 87 -30.07 11.33 -1.89
C MET A 87 -30.17 12.87 -2.03
N GLU A 88 -29.90 13.64 -0.97
CA GLU A 88 -29.87 15.12 -1.06
C GLU A 88 -28.64 15.61 -1.84
N GLU A 89 -28.81 16.66 -2.63
CA GLU A 89 -27.73 17.27 -3.43
C GLU A 89 -26.68 17.92 -2.52
N ARG A 90 -25.40 17.55 -2.69
CA ARG A 90 -24.31 17.94 -1.78
C ARG A 90 -23.36 18.95 -2.40
N SER A 91 -22.73 19.75 -1.55
CA SER A 91 -21.65 20.64 -1.97
C SER A 91 -20.47 19.83 -2.51
N GLU A 92 -19.74 20.38 -3.48
CA GLU A 92 -18.54 19.75 -4.05
C GLU A 92 -17.41 19.52 -3.04
N LYS A 93 -17.50 20.09 -1.84
CA LYS A 93 -16.51 19.95 -0.77
C LYS A 93 -16.85 18.86 0.25
N ASP A 94 -18.04 18.26 0.20
CA ASP A 94 -18.44 17.25 1.17
C ASP A 94 -17.69 15.93 0.92
N LEU A 95 -16.87 15.53 1.88
CA LEU A 95 -16.06 14.31 1.84
C LEU A 95 -16.80 13.08 2.37
N GLY A 96 -18.00 13.24 2.96
CA GLY A 96 -18.84 12.17 3.48
C GLY A 96 -20.09 11.90 2.63
N ARG A 97 -20.62 10.67 2.65
CA ARG A 97 -21.84 10.28 1.91
C ARG A 97 -23.02 9.87 2.81
N PHE A 98 -22.77 9.24 3.95
CA PHE A 98 -23.82 8.54 4.70
C PHE A 98 -24.33 9.29 5.94
N GLY A 99 -23.72 10.43 6.32
CA GLY A 99 -24.10 11.15 7.55
C GLY A 99 -23.82 10.37 8.86
N LEU A 100 -23.13 9.24 8.75
CA LEU A 100 -22.82 8.31 9.84
C LEU A 100 -21.37 8.40 10.31
N GLY A 101 -20.46 8.99 9.50
CA GLY A 101 -19.01 8.96 9.69
C GLY A 101 -18.55 9.28 11.12
N LEU A 102 -18.97 10.43 11.68
CA LEU A 102 -18.65 10.80 13.07
C LEU A 102 -19.00 9.69 14.07
N LYS A 103 -20.20 9.12 13.98
CA LYS A 103 -20.74 8.19 14.96
C LYS A 103 -20.14 6.80 14.77
N THR A 104 -20.12 6.28 13.55
CA THR A 104 -19.58 4.95 13.25
C THR A 104 -18.08 4.89 13.48
N ALA A 105 -17.33 5.94 13.12
CA ALA A 105 -15.92 6.05 13.43
C ALA A 105 -15.69 6.10 14.95
N SER A 106 -16.36 6.98 15.68
CA SER A 106 -16.16 7.12 17.12
C SER A 106 -16.57 5.85 17.90
N PHE A 107 -17.78 5.32 17.65
CA PHE A 107 -18.27 4.14 18.36
C PHE A 107 -17.40 2.91 18.07
N SER A 108 -16.74 2.83 16.91
CA SER A 108 -15.82 1.72 16.65
C SER A 108 -14.56 1.73 17.53
N GLN A 109 -14.25 2.86 18.17
CA GLN A 109 -13.00 3.04 18.94
C GLN A 109 -13.23 3.29 20.45
N CYS A 110 -14.36 3.90 20.84
CA CYS A 110 -14.59 4.34 22.22
C CYS A 110 -16.01 4.06 22.73
N GLN A 111 -16.20 4.02 24.06
CA GLN A 111 -17.53 3.91 24.70
C GLN A 111 -18.19 5.27 24.97
N LYS A 112 -17.41 6.36 25.00
CA LYS A 112 -17.92 7.72 25.17
C LYS A 112 -17.36 8.63 24.10
N LEU A 113 -18.27 9.25 23.35
CA LEU A 113 -18.00 10.31 22.38
C LEU A 113 -18.52 11.62 22.96
N ILE A 114 -17.63 12.56 23.23
CA ILE A 114 -17.97 13.91 23.66
C ILE A 114 -17.66 14.84 22.49
N VAL A 115 -18.60 15.71 22.14
CA VAL A 115 -18.37 16.76 21.13
C VAL A 115 -18.63 18.10 21.78
N VAL A 116 -17.59 18.94 21.84
CA VAL A 116 -17.68 20.35 22.22
C VAL A 116 -17.61 21.16 20.94
N SER A 117 -18.52 22.10 20.74
CA SER A 117 -18.51 22.95 19.55
C SER A 117 -18.86 24.38 19.91
N LYS A 118 -18.27 25.32 19.17
CA LYS A 118 -18.46 26.75 19.33
C LYS A 118 -18.63 27.36 17.95
N LYS A 119 -19.77 28.01 17.72
CA LYS A 119 -20.03 28.81 16.52
C LYS A 119 -19.71 30.28 16.80
N VAL A 120 -19.32 31.02 15.78
CA VAL A 120 -19.08 32.47 15.89
C VAL A 120 -20.26 33.18 16.56
N GLY A 121 -20.00 33.91 17.64
CA GLY A 121 -21.02 34.63 18.42
C GLY A 121 -21.82 33.78 19.42
N PHE A 122 -21.52 32.48 19.57
CA PHE A 122 -22.16 31.59 20.54
C PHE A 122 -21.18 31.16 21.63
N ALA A 123 -21.71 30.84 22.81
CA ALA A 123 -20.94 30.16 23.85
C ALA A 123 -20.67 28.70 23.45
N PRO A 124 -19.55 28.09 23.89
CA PRO A 124 -19.30 26.67 23.69
C PRO A 124 -20.43 25.81 24.25
N ILE A 125 -20.85 24.82 23.47
CA ILE A 125 -21.86 23.84 23.84
C ILE A 125 -21.31 22.42 23.68
N TYR A 126 -21.87 21.45 24.37
CA TYR A 126 -21.46 20.06 24.24
C TYR A 126 -22.58 19.06 24.47
N TRP A 127 -22.41 17.88 23.88
CA TRP A 127 -23.26 16.72 24.05
C TRP A 127 -22.42 15.45 24.06
N ILE A 128 -22.92 14.42 24.73
CA ILE A 128 -22.22 13.16 24.95
C ILE A 128 -23.07 12.00 24.44
N TRP A 129 -22.46 11.15 23.62
CA TRP A 129 -22.92 9.78 23.40
C TRP A 129 -22.19 8.85 24.38
N ASP A 130 -22.91 8.34 25.38
CA ASP A 130 -22.44 7.29 26.29
C ASP A 130 -23.14 5.97 25.93
N LEU A 131 -22.40 5.01 25.41
CA LEU A 131 -23.00 3.78 24.91
C LEU A 131 -23.47 2.85 26.04
N ASN A 132 -22.90 2.97 27.24
CA ASN A 132 -23.41 2.26 28.41
C ASN A 132 -24.76 2.83 28.83
N TYR A 133 -24.95 4.14 28.74
CA TYR A 133 -26.25 4.77 28.99
C TYR A 133 -27.29 4.28 27.97
N VAL A 134 -26.97 4.32 26.68
CA VAL A 134 -27.88 3.84 25.62
C VAL A 134 -28.19 2.35 25.78
N ASN A 135 -27.22 1.52 26.15
CA ASN A 135 -27.46 0.10 26.38
C ASN A 135 -28.40 -0.16 27.56
N LYS A 136 -28.35 0.68 28.61
CA LYS A 136 -29.24 0.58 29.77
C LYS A 136 -30.65 1.10 29.50
N THR A 137 -30.79 2.22 28.80
CA THR A 137 -32.11 2.85 28.55
C THR A 137 -32.79 2.35 27.29
N ASN A 138 -32.01 1.80 26.36
CA ASN A 138 -32.40 1.44 25.00
C ASN A 138 -33.01 2.62 24.20
N LYS A 139 -32.58 3.84 24.49
CA LYS A 139 -33.07 5.07 23.84
C LYS A 139 -31.98 5.81 23.08
N TRP A 140 -32.38 6.49 22.01
CA TRP A 140 -31.52 7.37 21.22
C TRP A 140 -31.37 8.76 21.87
N GLU A 141 -30.77 8.81 23.05
CA GLU A 141 -30.66 10.02 23.86
C GLU A 141 -29.20 10.47 24.01
N LEU A 142 -28.94 11.75 23.72
CA LEU A 142 -27.71 12.43 24.08
C LEU A 142 -27.79 12.89 25.54
N ILE A 143 -26.67 12.82 26.26
CA ILE A 143 -26.62 13.26 27.65
C ILE A 143 -25.75 14.51 27.82
N ARG A 144 -26.09 15.32 28.82
CA ARG A 144 -25.18 16.31 29.40
C ARG A 144 -24.73 15.80 30.76
N HIS A 145 -23.43 15.57 30.88
CA HIS A 145 -22.76 15.24 32.12
C HIS A 145 -21.52 16.12 32.23
N PRO A 146 -21.14 16.62 33.43
CA PRO A 146 -19.95 17.44 33.58
C PRO A 146 -18.72 16.79 32.95
N ILE A 147 -17.98 17.58 32.16
CA ILE A 147 -16.71 17.19 31.54
C ILE A 147 -15.59 18.04 32.16
N PRO A 148 -14.32 17.58 32.13
CA PRO A 148 -13.20 18.36 32.62
C PRO A 148 -13.13 19.78 32.00
N ASP A 149 -12.83 20.79 32.82
CA ASP A 149 -12.80 22.20 32.41
C ASP A 149 -11.82 22.45 31.25
N VAL A 150 -10.73 21.69 31.17
CA VAL A 150 -9.77 21.74 30.05
C VAL A 150 -10.46 21.57 28.69
N PHE A 151 -11.48 20.71 28.59
CA PHE A 151 -12.22 20.51 27.34
C PHE A 151 -13.20 21.64 27.03
N LEU A 152 -13.78 22.27 28.06
CA LEU A 152 -14.66 23.43 27.89
C LEU A 152 -13.88 24.64 27.38
N HIS A 153 -12.66 24.83 27.89
CA HIS A 153 -11.78 25.95 27.56
C HIS A 153 -10.93 25.71 26.29
N ALA A 154 -11.00 24.53 25.68
CA ALA A 154 -10.19 24.19 24.50
C ALA A 154 -10.45 25.11 23.30
N LEU A 155 -11.67 25.65 23.19
CA LEU A 155 -12.10 26.55 22.10
C LEU A 155 -12.04 28.04 22.48
N ASP A 156 -11.51 28.40 23.65
CA ASP A 156 -11.48 29.79 24.11
C ASP A 156 -10.60 30.69 23.23
N LYS A 157 -9.52 30.11 22.69
CA LYS A 157 -8.57 30.80 21.80
C LYS A 157 -9.05 30.88 20.35
N HIS A 158 -10.17 30.26 20.01
CA HIS A 158 -10.71 30.20 18.66
C HIS A 158 -12.05 30.94 18.58
N GLU A 159 -12.30 31.61 17.47
CA GLU A 159 -13.59 32.29 17.23
C GLU A 159 -14.73 31.27 17.09
N SER A 160 -14.44 30.18 16.39
CA SER A 160 -15.28 29.00 16.21
C SER A 160 -14.43 27.74 16.10
N GLY A 161 -15.07 26.58 16.21
CA GLY A 161 -14.42 25.29 16.03
C GLY A 161 -15.17 24.15 16.70
N THR A 162 -14.63 22.94 16.54
CA THR A 162 -15.17 21.73 17.16
C THR A 162 -14.05 20.89 17.75
N LEU A 163 -14.28 20.39 18.96
CA LEU A 163 -13.44 19.43 19.65
C LEU A 163 -14.21 18.12 19.79
N VAL A 164 -13.69 17.06 19.17
CA VAL A 164 -14.16 15.68 19.32
C VAL A 164 -13.24 14.95 20.28
N ILE A 165 -13.82 14.30 21.29
CA ILE A 165 -13.08 13.61 22.34
C ILE A 165 -13.59 12.16 22.42
N TRP A 166 -12.65 11.23 22.41
CA TRP A 166 -12.89 9.82 22.63
C TRP A 166 -12.31 9.41 23.98
N THR A 167 -13.15 8.93 24.88
CA THR A 167 -12.76 8.35 26.18
C THR A 167 -13.27 6.92 26.32
N ASP A 168 -12.70 6.17 27.26
CA ASP A 168 -13.00 4.74 27.44
C ASP A 168 -12.73 3.96 26.14
N LEU A 169 -11.46 3.98 25.70
CA LEU A 169 -10.96 3.43 24.43
C LEU A 169 -10.88 1.89 24.43
N ASP A 170 -12.00 1.23 24.73
CA ASP A 170 -12.11 -0.21 25.01
C ASP A 170 -11.63 -1.15 23.88
N ARG A 171 -11.52 -0.65 22.64
CA ARG A 171 -11.00 -1.40 21.49
C ARG A 171 -9.50 -1.25 21.28
N ILE A 172 -8.89 -0.25 21.89
CA ILE A 172 -7.48 0.10 21.76
C ILE A 172 -6.73 -0.37 23.00
N ILE A 173 -7.28 -0.08 24.18
CA ILE A 173 -6.69 -0.34 25.49
C ILE A 173 -7.71 -1.09 26.35
N PRO A 174 -7.33 -2.22 27.00
CA PRO A 174 -8.19 -2.86 27.97
C PRO A 174 -8.53 -1.90 29.14
N PRO A 175 -9.81 -1.79 29.56
CA PRO A 175 -10.23 -0.80 30.57
C PRO A 175 -9.45 -0.85 31.90
N ASP A 176 -9.04 -2.03 32.34
CA ASP A 176 -8.34 -2.21 33.63
C ASP A 176 -6.82 -1.98 33.55
N THR A 177 -6.32 -1.42 32.44
CA THR A 177 -4.88 -1.20 32.24
C THR A 177 -4.38 -0.06 33.14
N PRO A 178 -3.38 -0.27 34.01
CA PRO A 178 -2.83 0.80 34.83
C PRO A 178 -1.96 1.75 34.01
N SER A 179 -1.92 3.03 34.41
CA SER A 179 -1.13 4.06 33.72
C SER A 179 0.39 3.81 33.79
N SER A 180 0.86 3.03 34.76
CA SER A 180 2.25 2.61 34.91
C SER A 180 2.68 1.45 34.00
N ASN A 181 1.78 0.89 33.19
CA ASN A 181 2.11 -0.20 32.28
C ASN A 181 2.84 0.32 31.02
N GLU A 182 4.17 0.30 31.05
CA GLU A 182 5.01 0.78 29.95
C GLU A 182 4.82 -0.03 28.65
N PHE A 183 4.59 -1.35 28.71
CA PHE A 183 4.36 -2.14 27.50
C PHE A 183 3.06 -1.72 26.77
N ALA A 184 1.98 -1.50 27.53
CA ALA A 184 0.72 -1.05 26.97
C ALA A 184 0.83 0.40 26.42
N LYS A 185 1.59 1.25 27.12
CA LYS A 185 1.91 2.61 26.68
C LYS A 185 2.70 2.62 25.37
N ASP A 186 3.75 1.81 25.24
CA ASP A 186 4.55 1.71 24.01
C ASP A 186 3.68 1.25 22.83
N LYS A 187 2.81 0.26 23.05
CA LYS A 187 1.86 -0.21 22.03
C LYS A 187 0.88 0.90 21.63
N PHE A 188 0.35 1.65 22.59
CA PHE A 188 -0.54 2.78 22.33
C PHE A 188 0.17 3.87 21.51
N LEU A 189 1.37 4.29 21.92
CA LEU A 189 2.16 5.29 21.21
C LEU A 189 2.51 4.85 19.78
N LEU A 190 2.84 3.57 19.58
CA LEU A 190 3.07 3.01 18.24
C LEU A 190 1.82 3.08 17.35
N GLN A 191 0.62 2.89 17.92
CA GLN A 191 -0.64 3.07 17.18
C GLN A 191 -0.88 4.54 16.83
N MET A 192 -0.58 5.48 17.74
CA MET A 192 -0.71 6.91 17.45
C MET A 192 0.26 7.38 16.36
N ASP A 193 1.48 6.84 16.33
CA ASP A 193 2.41 7.13 15.23
C ASP A 193 1.89 6.62 13.88
N LYS A 194 1.25 5.44 13.84
CA LYS A 194 0.56 4.95 12.63
C LYS A 194 -0.56 5.89 12.19
N VAL A 195 -1.35 6.42 13.13
CA VAL A 195 -2.39 7.42 12.82
C VAL A 195 -1.77 8.68 12.21
N LYS A 196 -0.69 9.21 12.82
CA LYS A 196 0.04 10.36 12.29
C LYS A 196 0.54 10.13 10.86
N GLN A 197 1.16 8.98 10.60
CA GLN A 197 1.64 8.60 9.26
C GLN A 197 0.48 8.45 8.27
N HIS A 198 -0.66 7.90 8.72
CA HIS A 198 -1.86 7.80 7.90
C HIS A 198 -2.44 9.17 7.55
N ILE A 199 -2.50 10.13 8.49
CA ILE A 199 -2.94 11.50 8.21
C ILE A 199 -2.01 12.15 7.17
N ALA A 200 -0.69 12.01 7.35
CA ALA A 200 0.31 12.55 6.44
C ALA A 200 0.16 12.04 5.01
N MET A 201 -0.22 10.77 4.84
CA MET A 201 -0.47 10.15 3.54
C MET A 201 -1.86 10.49 2.98
N THR A 202 -2.90 10.40 3.79
CA THR A 202 -4.30 10.49 3.33
C THR A 202 -4.66 11.92 2.88
N PHE A 203 -4.12 12.91 3.58
CA PHE A 203 -4.38 14.33 3.35
C PHE A 203 -3.20 15.07 2.73
N HIS A 204 -2.21 14.35 2.18
CA HIS A 204 -0.96 14.92 1.69
C HIS A 204 -1.17 16.08 0.72
N ARG A 205 -2.13 15.99 -0.21
CA ARG A 205 -2.45 17.06 -1.16
C ARG A 205 -3.00 18.33 -0.51
N PHE A 206 -3.80 18.20 0.56
CA PHE A 206 -4.30 19.37 1.28
C PHE A 206 -3.16 20.12 1.99
N ILE A 207 -2.19 19.37 2.50
CA ILE A 207 -0.99 19.89 3.16
C ILE A 207 -0.05 20.54 2.14
N GLU A 208 0.23 19.86 1.02
CA GLU A 208 1.11 20.35 -0.07
C GLU A 208 0.60 21.66 -0.68
N GLU A 209 -0.71 21.75 -0.91
CA GLU A 209 -1.36 22.96 -1.44
C GLU A 209 -1.51 24.08 -0.37
N LYS A 210 -1.13 23.81 0.89
CA LYS A 210 -1.28 24.72 2.03
C LYS A 210 -2.72 25.16 2.29
N ASN A 211 -3.69 24.32 1.93
CA ASN A 211 -5.11 24.60 2.16
C ASN A 211 -5.50 24.40 3.63
N VAL A 212 -4.90 23.39 4.27
CA VAL A 212 -5.15 22.96 5.65
C VAL A 212 -3.83 22.53 6.29
N ARG A 213 -3.59 22.96 7.53
CA ARG A 213 -2.44 22.54 8.34
C ARG A 213 -2.89 21.51 9.37
N PHE A 214 -2.09 20.47 9.52
CA PHE A 214 -2.34 19.39 10.48
C PHE A 214 -1.26 19.39 11.55
N PHE A 215 -1.67 19.25 12.80
CA PHE A 215 -0.78 19.21 13.96
C PHE A 215 -0.99 17.92 14.73
N CYS A 216 0.11 17.33 15.20
CA CYS A 216 0.11 16.14 16.03
C CYS A 216 1.01 16.39 17.25
N TRP A 217 0.44 16.43 18.45
CA TRP A 217 1.11 16.88 19.68
C TRP A 217 1.86 18.21 19.47
N GLU A 218 1.16 19.24 18.97
CA GLU A 218 1.70 20.58 18.64
C GLU A 218 2.72 20.63 17.47
N HIS A 219 3.13 19.49 16.91
CA HIS A 219 4.05 19.46 15.77
C HIS A 219 3.31 19.37 14.44
N GLU A 220 3.65 20.26 13.50
CA GLU A 220 3.08 20.23 12.15
C GLU A 220 3.47 18.95 11.39
N ILE A 221 2.47 18.30 10.80
CA ILE A 221 2.62 17.07 10.02
C ILE A 221 3.10 17.44 8.61
N LYS A 222 4.22 16.84 8.19
CA LYS A 222 4.71 16.96 6.81
C LYS A 222 3.93 16.03 5.88
N PRO A 223 3.63 16.45 4.64
CA PRO A 223 2.93 15.59 3.69
C PRO A 223 3.79 14.38 3.32
N TRP A 224 3.14 13.24 3.13
CA TRP A 224 3.78 12.07 2.55
C TRP A 224 3.16 11.80 1.17
N ASN A 225 3.92 12.08 0.12
CA ASN A 225 3.46 11.91 -1.25
C ASN A 225 3.95 10.58 -1.85
N PRO A 226 3.05 9.66 -2.26
CA PRO A 226 3.43 8.34 -2.75
C PRO A 226 4.15 8.34 -4.11
N PHE A 227 4.16 9.46 -4.83
CA PHE A 227 4.63 9.53 -6.22
C PHE A 227 6.07 10.06 -6.36
N LEU A 228 6.72 10.50 -5.27
CA LEU A 228 8.08 11.06 -5.26
C LEU A 228 8.34 12.04 -6.43
N LEU A 229 7.46 13.03 -6.58
CA LEU A 229 7.50 13.98 -7.70
C LEU A 229 8.74 14.89 -7.68
N THR A 230 9.41 15.01 -6.54
CA THR A 230 10.65 15.79 -6.38
C THR A 230 11.88 15.09 -6.96
N GLU A 231 11.82 13.76 -7.15
CA GLU A 231 12.95 12.97 -7.65
C GLU A 231 12.99 12.99 -9.17
N THR A 232 14.12 13.42 -9.74
CA THR A 232 14.31 13.55 -11.20
C THR A 232 14.27 12.23 -11.95
N ALA A 233 14.56 11.12 -11.26
CA ALA A 233 14.53 9.78 -11.83
C ALA A 233 13.11 9.16 -11.86
N THR A 234 12.11 9.82 -11.28
CA THR A 234 10.70 9.39 -11.36
C THR A 234 10.19 9.56 -12.78
N GLN A 235 9.64 8.50 -13.36
CA GLN A 235 9.16 8.51 -14.75
C GLN A 235 7.63 8.64 -14.79
N PRO A 236 7.09 9.80 -15.21
CA PRO A 236 5.66 9.96 -15.38
C PRO A 236 5.17 9.32 -16.69
N PHE A 237 3.95 8.80 -16.67
CA PHE A 237 3.21 8.36 -17.85
C PHE A 237 2.24 9.44 -18.34
N PRO A 238 1.84 9.40 -19.62
CA PRO A 238 0.77 10.26 -20.15
C PRO A 238 -0.52 10.10 -19.37
N GLU A 239 -1.27 11.20 -19.23
CA GLU A 239 -2.60 11.18 -18.62
C GLU A 239 -3.60 10.47 -19.54
N GLU A 240 -4.44 9.64 -18.95
CA GLU A 240 -5.54 8.96 -19.65
C GLU A 240 -6.86 9.19 -18.91
N TYR A 241 -7.93 9.44 -19.67
CA TYR A 241 -9.25 9.70 -19.10
C TYR A 241 -10.16 8.48 -19.23
N ILE A 242 -10.90 8.22 -18.17
CA ILE A 242 -11.86 7.13 -18.05
C ILE A 242 -13.22 7.75 -17.72
N GLY A 243 -13.98 8.07 -18.76
CA GLY A 243 -15.15 8.93 -18.62
C GLY A 243 -14.73 10.29 -18.06
N SER A 244 -15.22 10.65 -16.87
CA SER A 244 -14.84 11.88 -16.16
C SER A 244 -13.73 11.71 -15.11
N ALA A 245 -13.17 10.50 -14.95
CA ALA A 245 -12.02 10.26 -14.08
C ALA A 245 -10.70 10.42 -14.84
N MET A 246 -9.66 10.92 -14.18
CA MET A 246 -8.31 11.04 -14.75
C MET A 246 -7.39 10.01 -14.11
N MET A 247 -6.56 9.36 -14.92
CA MET A 247 -5.57 8.38 -14.50
C MET A 247 -4.16 8.80 -14.94
N LYS A 248 -3.18 8.66 -14.04
CA LYS A 248 -1.78 8.98 -14.33
C LYS A 248 -0.83 8.02 -13.63
N GLY A 249 0.16 7.53 -14.35
CA GLY A 249 1.10 6.50 -13.88
C GLY A 249 2.44 7.12 -13.54
N TYR A 250 3.11 6.56 -12.55
CA TYR A 250 4.44 6.94 -12.13
C TYR A 250 5.25 5.68 -11.85
N VAL A 251 6.46 5.62 -12.41
CA VAL A 251 7.45 4.60 -12.08
C VAL A 251 8.54 5.26 -11.24
N LEU A 252 8.62 4.85 -9.98
CA LEU A 252 9.55 5.38 -9.00
C LEU A 252 11.00 4.95 -9.30
N PRO A 253 12.00 5.73 -8.84
CA PRO A 253 13.41 5.36 -9.01
C PRO A 253 13.78 4.07 -8.27
N HIS A 254 14.71 3.30 -8.82
CA HIS A 254 15.31 2.17 -8.10
C HIS A 254 16.18 2.68 -6.94
N LYS A 255 16.34 1.87 -5.87
CA LYS A 255 17.11 2.21 -4.66
C LYS A 255 18.50 2.82 -4.91
N CYS A 256 19.19 2.43 -5.99
CA CYS A 256 20.51 2.96 -6.33
C CYS A 256 20.52 4.43 -6.75
N HIS A 257 19.36 5.01 -7.09
CA HIS A 257 19.21 6.43 -7.41
C HIS A 257 18.63 7.25 -6.25
N LEU A 258 18.37 6.62 -5.10
CA LEU A 258 17.80 7.27 -3.93
C LEU A 258 18.83 7.28 -2.80
N THR A 259 18.84 8.37 -2.02
CA THR A 259 19.56 8.37 -0.74
C THR A 259 18.85 7.47 0.26
N GLU A 260 19.55 6.96 1.27
CA GLU A 260 18.94 6.10 2.29
C GLU A 260 17.78 6.77 3.03
N ASN A 261 17.90 8.08 3.28
CA ASN A 261 16.87 8.86 3.96
C ASN A 261 15.60 8.96 3.13
N ILE A 262 15.73 9.27 1.83
CA ILE A 262 14.59 9.33 0.91
C ILE A 262 13.97 7.94 0.75
N TYR A 263 14.79 6.90 0.64
CA TYR A 263 14.31 5.53 0.49
C TYR A 263 13.49 5.07 1.72
N LYS A 264 13.95 5.37 2.94
CA LYS A 264 13.24 5.07 4.18
C LYS A 264 11.95 5.88 4.30
N MET A 265 11.98 7.17 3.94
CA MET A 265 10.78 8.00 3.96
C MET A 265 9.73 7.51 2.96
N ALA A 266 10.16 7.16 1.74
CA ALA A 266 9.30 6.67 0.67
C ALA A 266 8.71 5.27 0.94
N GLU A 267 9.26 4.52 1.88
CA GLU A 267 8.78 3.19 2.26
C GLU A 267 7.38 3.22 2.89
N GLY A 268 7.04 4.32 3.57
CA GLY A 268 5.83 4.56 4.37
C GLY A 268 5.46 3.41 5.31
N VAL A 269 4.19 3.38 5.77
CA VAL A 269 3.75 2.53 6.90
C VAL A 269 3.83 1.03 6.61
N ASN A 270 3.56 0.64 5.36
CA ASN A 270 3.35 -0.75 4.97
C ASN A 270 4.50 -1.36 4.16
N GLY A 271 5.60 -0.62 3.95
CA GLY A 271 6.69 -1.06 3.10
C GLY A 271 6.51 -0.75 1.62
N TRP A 272 7.61 -0.71 0.87
CA TRP A 272 7.63 -0.43 -0.58
C TRP A 272 6.70 -1.33 -1.40
N THR A 273 6.69 -2.63 -1.08
CA THR A 273 5.96 -3.65 -1.84
C THR A 273 4.46 -3.52 -1.65
N ASN A 274 3.98 -3.16 -0.46
CA ASN A 274 2.54 -3.02 -0.22
C ASN A 274 1.95 -1.71 -0.75
N GLN A 275 2.80 -0.75 -1.10
CA GLN A 275 2.42 0.53 -1.69
C GLN A 275 2.30 0.50 -3.22
N GLN A 276 2.57 -0.64 -3.86
CA GLN A 276 2.39 -0.75 -5.30
C GLN A 276 0.91 -0.66 -5.72
N GLY A 277 0.66 -0.14 -6.91
CA GLY A 277 -0.65 -0.17 -7.54
C GLY A 277 -1.36 1.18 -7.58
N PHE A 278 -2.68 1.14 -7.50
CA PHE A 278 -3.56 2.29 -7.65
C PHE A 278 -3.71 3.08 -6.36
N TYR A 279 -3.81 4.40 -6.53
CA TYR A 279 -4.06 5.42 -5.53
C TYR A 279 -5.27 6.21 -5.98
N ILE A 280 -6.41 5.97 -5.34
CA ILE A 280 -7.70 6.55 -5.73
C ILE A 280 -7.96 7.77 -4.88
N TYR A 281 -8.22 8.90 -5.51
CA TYR A 281 -8.53 10.17 -4.85
C TYR A 281 -9.97 10.59 -5.14
N ARG A 282 -10.58 11.26 -4.17
CA ARG A 282 -11.85 11.97 -4.30
C ARG A 282 -11.76 13.30 -3.58
N GLY A 283 -12.01 14.40 -4.28
CA GLY A 283 -11.94 15.74 -3.68
C GLY A 283 -10.59 16.01 -2.98
N LYS A 284 -9.47 15.59 -3.58
CA LYS A 284 -8.09 15.64 -3.04
C LYS A 284 -7.78 14.70 -1.86
N ARG A 285 -8.79 14.07 -1.25
CA ARG A 285 -8.60 13.04 -0.22
C ARG A 285 -8.19 11.73 -0.87
N LEU A 286 -7.13 11.10 -0.37
CA LEU A 286 -6.78 9.73 -0.77
C LEU A 286 -7.77 8.75 -0.13
N MET A 287 -8.47 7.98 -0.96
CA MET A 287 -9.43 6.96 -0.52
C MET A 287 -8.71 5.64 -0.30
N LEU A 288 -7.98 5.18 -1.32
CA LEU A 288 -7.31 3.89 -1.33
C LEU A 288 -5.84 4.08 -1.71
N ALA A 289 -4.93 3.45 -0.97
CA ALA A 289 -3.49 3.56 -1.15
C ALA A 289 -2.87 2.20 -1.49
N GLY A 290 -2.29 2.05 -2.69
CA GLY A 290 -1.49 0.89 -3.06
C GLY A 290 -2.29 -0.42 -3.16
N ASP A 291 -3.34 -0.45 -3.97
CA ASP A 291 -4.11 -1.65 -4.27
C ASP A 291 -4.18 -1.90 -5.79
N TRP A 292 -4.25 -3.15 -6.21
CA TRP A 292 -4.48 -3.54 -7.60
C TRP A 292 -5.96 -3.76 -7.94
N LEU A 293 -6.89 -3.49 -7.03
CA LEU A 293 -8.34 -3.56 -7.25
C LEU A 293 -8.83 -4.95 -7.70
N GLY A 294 -8.11 -5.99 -7.29
CA GLY A 294 -8.33 -7.37 -7.75
C GLY A 294 -8.01 -7.61 -9.24
N LEU A 295 -7.31 -6.69 -9.92
CA LEU A 295 -6.85 -6.86 -11.30
C LEU A 295 -5.52 -7.62 -11.38
N PHE A 296 -4.64 -7.41 -10.40
CA PHE A 296 -3.31 -7.99 -10.34
C PHE A 296 -2.93 -8.41 -8.92
N ARG A 297 -1.91 -9.26 -8.79
CA ARG A 297 -1.32 -9.62 -7.51
C ARG A 297 -0.19 -8.65 -7.15
N LYS A 298 0.07 -8.49 -5.84
CA LYS A 298 1.22 -7.72 -5.36
C LYS A 298 2.47 -8.59 -5.47
N GLU A 299 3.46 -8.12 -6.21
CA GLU A 299 4.74 -8.82 -6.42
C GLU A 299 5.91 -7.85 -6.28
N GLU A 300 7.09 -8.35 -5.93
CA GLU A 300 8.24 -7.52 -5.56
C GLU A 300 8.75 -6.64 -6.73
N HIS A 301 8.69 -7.15 -7.96
CA HIS A 301 9.17 -6.45 -9.15
C HIS A 301 8.28 -5.30 -9.62
N TYR A 302 7.06 -5.18 -9.09
CA TYR A 302 6.18 -4.03 -9.35
C TYR A 302 6.19 -2.99 -8.22
N LYS A 303 7.06 -3.13 -7.21
CA LYS A 303 7.08 -2.22 -6.05
C LYS A 303 7.34 -0.75 -6.36
N LEU A 304 7.86 -0.45 -7.55
CA LEU A 304 8.13 0.92 -8.02
C LEU A 304 6.92 1.55 -8.74
N VAL A 305 5.85 0.78 -8.97
CA VAL A 305 4.70 1.24 -9.77
C VAL A 305 3.70 1.94 -8.86
N ARG A 306 3.30 3.16 -9.24
CA ARG A 306 2.26 3.95 -8.60
C ARG A 306 1.32 4.49 -9.67
N ILE A 307 0.01 4.33 -9.52
CA ILE A 307 -0.97 4.82 -10.49
C ILE A 307 -2.00 5.65 -9.75
N GLN A 308 -2.06 6.93 -10.06
CA GLN A 308 -3.06 7.86 -9.58
C GLN A 308 -4.36 7.72 -10.36
N ILE A 309 -5.50 7.71 -9.67
CA ILE A 309 -6.84 7.85 -10.25
C ILE A 309 -7.57 8.95 -9.48
N ASP A 310 -7.96 10.02 -10.17
CA ASP A 310 -8.76 11.11 -9.61
C ASP A 310 -10.23 10.94 -10.02
N LEU A 311 -11.08 10.73 -9.03
CA LEU A 311 -12.53 10.60 -9.21
C LEU A 311 -13.22 11.94 -8.90
N PRO A 312 -14.12 12.41 -9.79
CA PRO A 312 -15.05 13.48 -9.46
C PRO A 312 -16.14 12.95 -8.52
N ASN A 313 -16.71 13.84 -7.70
CA ASN A 313 -17.73 13.46 -6.69
C ASN A 313 -18.98 12.78 -7.27
N LYS A 314 -19.29 12.98 -8.56
CA LYS A 314 -20.45 12.40 -9.23
C LYS A 314 -20.30 10.91 -9.56
N LEU A 315 -19.07 10.37 -9.62
CA LEU A 315 -18.80 8.98 -10.02
C LEU A 315 -18.81 7.96 -8.85
N ASP A 316 -19.13 8.41 -7.63
CA ASP A 316 -19.15 7.58 -6.42
C ASP A 316 -20.17 6.44 -6.43
N THR A 317 -21.17 6.49 -7.32
CA THR A 317 -22.18 5.42 -7.42
C THR A 317 -21.69 4.30 -8.36
N ASP A 318 -20.86 4.65 -9.35
CA ASP A 318 -20.32 3.70 -10.32
C ASP A 318 -19.13 2.94 -9.73
N TRP A 319 -18.31 3.62 -8.92
CA TRP A 319 -17.25 3.02 -8.15
C TRP A 319 -17.80 2.55 -6.81
N GLN A 320 -17.88 1.23 -6.58
CA GLN A 320 -18.40 0.65 -5.33
C GLN A 320 -17.43 0.88 -4.16
N ILE A 321 -17.30 2.12 -3.72
CA ILE A 321 -16.45 2.52 -2.59
C ILE A 321 -17.19 2.18 -1.29
N ASP A 322 -16.57 1.31 -0.47
CA ASP A 322 -17.13 0.91 0.82
C ASP A 322 -17.24 2.10 1.79
N ILE A 323 -18.11 2.01 2.80
CA ILE A 323 -18.32 3.02 3.85
C ILE A 323 -17.00 3.36 4.55
N LYS A 324 -16.13 2.37 4.75
CA LYS A 324 -14.78 2.51 5.32
C LYS A 324 -13.77 3.16 4.40
N LYS A 325 -14.11 3.31 3.11
CA LYS A 325 -13.22 3.79 2.06
C LYS A 325 -11.98 2.91 1.86
N SER A 326 -12.01 1.67 2.35
CA SER A 326 -10.86 0.74 2.33
C SER A 326 -10.82 -0.16 1.10
N THR A 327 -11.91 -0.22 0.33
CA THR A 327 -11.99 -0.99 -0.90
C THR A 327 -12.71 -0.17 -1.97
N ALA A 328 -12.26 -0.32 -3.20
CA ALA A 328 -12.90 0.27 -4.37
C ALA A 328 -12.92 -0.77 -5.48
N ARG A 329 -14.02 -0.82 -6.23
CA ARG A 329 -14.14 -1.68 -7.41
C ARG A 329 -14.43 -0.80 -8.63
N PRO A 330 -13.60 -0.88 -9.68
CA PRO A 330 -13.83 -0.11 -10.88
C PRO A 330 -15.09 -0.61 -11.63
N PRO A 331 -15.82 0.28 -12.33
CA PRO A 331 -16.93 -0.10 -13.19
C PRO A 331 -16.51 -1.13 -14.24
N LEU A 332 -17.41 -2.06 -14.60
CA LEU A 332 -17.12 -3.12 -15.57
C LEU A 332 -16.69 -2.56 -16.94
N VAL A 333 -17.33 -1.47 -17.38
CA VAL A 333 -17.05 -0.82 -18.68
C VAL A 333 -15.61 -0.29 -18.75
N SER A 334 -15.12 0.28 -17.65
CA SER A 334 -13.78 0.89 -17.58
C SER A 334 -12.67 -0.11 -17.23
N ARG A 335 -13.02 -1.31 -16.77
CA ARG A 335 -12.09 -2.28 -16.19
C ARG A 335 -10.97 -2.68 -17.16
N GLU A 336 -11.30 -2.93 -18.42
CA GLU A 336 -10.31 -3.32 -19.43
C GLU A 336 -9.35 -2.18 -19.80
N GLN A 337 -9.86 -0.94 -19.85
CA GLN A 337 -9.03 0.25 -20.08
C GLN A 337 -8.03 0.45 -18.93
N ILE A 338 -8.50 0.41 -17.69
CA ILE A 338 -7.65 0.50 -16.48
C ILE A 338 -6.57 -0.59 -16.49
N LYS A 339 -6.97 -1.82 -16.81
CA LYS A 339 -6.08 -2.96 -16.85
C LYS A 339 -5.00 -2.80 -17.92
N LYS A 340 -5.36 -2.35 -19.13
CA LYS A 340 -4.42 -2.12 -20.24
C LYS A 340 -3.38 -1.05 -19.89
N TYR A 341 -3.83 0.08 -19.34
CA TYR A 341 -2.94 1.14 -18.92
C TYR A 341 -2.00 0.69 -17.79
N ALA A 342 -2.54 0.05 -16.76
CA ALA A 342 -1.75 -0.44 -15.65
C ALA A 342 -0.73 -1.49 -16.06
N LEU A 343 -1.04 -2.33 -17.06
CA LEU A 343 -0.08 -3.27 -17.63
C LEU A 343 1.09 -2.56 -18.32
N ALA A 344 0.84 -1.46 -19.04
CA ALA A 344 1.90 -0.64 -19.63
C ALA A 344 2.83 -0.03 -18.56
N VAL A 345 2.27 0.52 -17.48
CA VAL A 345 3.06 1.08 -16.37
C VAL A 345 3.84 -0.03 -15.64
N ARG A 346 3.23 -1.20 -15.43
CA ARG A 346 3.89 -2.37 -14.80
C ARG A 346 5.08 -2.86 -15.60
N ASN A 347 4.94 -3.00 -16.92
CA ASN A 347 6.03 -3.43 -17.79
C ASN A 347 7.24 -2.48 -17.68
N ARG A 348 6.97 -1.16 -17.65
CA ARG A 348 8.03 -0.16 -17.44
C ARG A 348 8.65 -0.22 -16.06
N GLY A 349 7.87 -0.48 -15.02
CA GLY A 349 8.38 -0.72 -13.66
C GLY A 349 9.35 -1.91 -13.61
N VAL A 350 9.01 -3.00 -14.31
CA VAL A 350 9.87 -4.19 -14.42
C VAL A 350 11.17 -3.88 -15.16
N GLU A 351 11.13 -3.12 -16.25
CA GLU A 351 12.34 -2.69 -16.95
C GLU A 351 13.31 -1.93 -16.02
N VAL A 352 12.78 -0.97 -15.24
CA VAL A 352 13.57 -0.20 -14.28
C VAL A 352 14.17 -1.10 -13.19
N PHE A 353 13.40 -2.09 -12.72
CA PHE A 353 13.86 -3.06 -11.73
C PHE A 353 14.94 -4.00 -12.28
N ARG A 354 14.78 -4.51 -13.52
CA ARG A 354 15.76 -5.39 -14.19
C ARG A 354 17.07 -4.66 -14.47
N HIS A 355 17.01 -3.44 -14.99
CA HIS A 355 18.20 -2.70 -15.42
C HIS A 355 18.86 -1.86 -14.31
N ARG A 356 18.51 -2.09 -13.03
CA ARG A 356 19.02 -1.32 -11.87
C ARG A 356 18.92 0.20 -12.08
N GLY A 357 17.82 0.68 -12.66
CA GLY A 357 17.64 2.10 -12.93
C GLY A 357 18.57 2.70 -13.99
N LYS A 358 19.35 1.90 -14.75
CA LYS A 358 20.02 2.42 -15.95
C LYS A 358 18.97 3.00 -16.87
N ILE A 359 18.92 4.33 -16.88
CA ILE A 359 18.18 5.09 -17.86
C ILE A 359 18.77 4.65 -19.20
N LEU A 360 17.99 3.94 -20.01
CA LEU A 360 18.25 3.79 -21.44
C LEU A 360 18.01 5.16 -22.09
N THR A 361 18.68 6.20 -21.59
CA THR A 361 18.82 7.46 -22.31
C THR A 361 19.75 7.14 -23.43
N THR A 362 19.13 7.09 -24.59
CA THR A 362 19.67 7.05 -25.93
C THR A 362 20.77 8.10 -26.11
N ARG A 363 21.97 7.90 -25.53
CA ARG A 363 23.19 8.32 -26.21
C ARG A 363 23.33 7.36 -27.38
N LYS A 364 22.72 7.75 -28.51
CA LYS A 364 22.70 7.04 -29.81
C LYS A 364 24.08 6.59 -30.35
N GLN A 365 25.17 6.74 -29.61
CA GLN A 365 26.52 6.47 -30.06
C GLN A 365 27.21 5.27 -29.37
N GLN A 366 26.65 4.72 -28.28
CA GLN A 366 27.17 3.47 -27.71
C GLN A 366 26.02 2.53 -27.40
N GLU A 367 25.87 1.49 -28.22
CA GLU A 367 24.92 0.41 -27.96
C GLU A 367 25.32 -0.32 -26.68
N PHE A 368 24.40 -0.40 -25.72
CA PHE A 368 24.58 -1.20 -24.53
C PHE A 368 24.62 -2.69 -24.94
N GLN A 369 25.74 -3.36 -24.66
CA GLN A 369 25.88 -4.80 -24.88
C GLN A 369 25.62 -5.53 -23.55
N PRO A 370 24.43 -6.14 -23.33
CA PRO A 370 24.22 -6.99 -22.18
C PRO A 370 25.05 -8.27 -22.31
N LEU A 371 25.60 -8.75 -21.19
CA LEU A 371 26.32 -10.03 -21.14
C LEU A 371 25.36 -11.23 -21.23
N TRP A 372 24.17 -11.11 -20.65
CA TRP A 372 23.15 -12.15 -20.66
C TRP A 372 21.99 -11.75 -21.58
N LEU A 373 21.60 -12.64 -22.48
CA LEU A 373 20.45 -12.52 -23.37
C LEU A 373 19.37 -13.49 -22.95
N GLU A 374 18.12 -13.06 -23.07
CA GLU A 374 16.96 -13.93 -22.88
C GLU A 374 16.67 -14.67 -24.19
N LYS A 375 16.69 -16.00 -24.15
CA LYS A 375 16.27 -16.86 -25.27
C LYS A 375 14.94 -17.52 -24.92
N LYS A 376 13.92 -17.26 -25.74
CA LYS A 376 12.61 -17.91 -25.63
C LYS A 376 12.66 -19.26 -26.36
N GLN A 377 12.25 -20.33 -25.67
CA GLN A 377 12.12 -21.69 -26.20
C GLN A 377 10.66 -22.14 -25.97
N GLY A 378 9.81 -21.98 -26.99
CA GLY A 378 8.37 -22.23 -26.87
C GLY A 378 7.71 -21.36 -25.79
N LYS A 379 7.22 -21.98 -24.71
CA LYS A 379 6.66 -21.30 -23.53
C LYS A 379 7.69 -21.01 -22.43
N ARG A 380 8.89 -21.57 -22.52
CA ARG A 380 9.95 -21.47 -21.50
C ARG A 380 11.03 -20.48 -21.91
N TYR A 381 11.81 -20.03 -20.94
CA TYR A 381 12.90 -19.08 -21.13
C TYR A 381 14.22 -19.64 -20.58
N SER A 382 15.32 -19.32 -21.27
CA SER A 382 16.68 -19.54 -20.80
C SER A 382 17.51 -18.27 -20.94
N PHE A 383 18.55 -18.15 -20.11
CA PHE A 383 19.51 -17.06 -20.18
C PHE A 383 20.79 -17.57 -20.82
N ILE A 384 21.20 -16.95 -21.93
CA ILE A 384 22.40 -17.33 -22.66
C ILE A 384 23.42 -16.19 -22.64
N ILE A 385 24.70 -16.53 -22.64
CA ILE A 385 25.76 -15.53 -22.74
C ILE A 385 25.77 -14.95 -24.15
N ASN A 386 25.81 -13.62 -24.25
CA ASN A 386 25.98 -12.88 -25.50
C ASN A 386 27.36 -13.14 -26.10
N ARG A 387 27.41 -14.00 -27.13
CA ARG A 387 28.67 -14.38 -27.80
C ARG A 387 29.30 -13.24 -28.61
N ASN A 388 28.55 -12.18 -28.90
CA ASN A 388 29.01 -10.99 -29.61
C ASN A 388 29.47 -9.87 -28.67
N HIS A 389 29.45 -10.10 -27.35
CA HIS A 389 29.89 -9.12 -26.37
C HIS A 389 31.41 -8.92 -26.45
N LEU A 390 31.86 -7.66 -26.50
CA LEU A 390 33.29 -7.30 -26.66
C LEU A 390 34.22 -8.02 -25.66
N MET A 391 33.81 -8.13 -24.39
CA MET A 391 34.56 -8.88 -23.35
C MET A 391 34.78 -10.35 -23.74
N ILE A 392 33.80 -11.03 -24.35
CA ILE A 392 33.95 -12.43 -24.76
C ILE A 392 34.96 -12.54 -25.91
N THR A 393 34.96 -11.58 -26.84
CA THR A 393 35.96 -11.50 -27.91
C THR A 393 37.37 -11.33 -27.35
N GLU A 394 37.56 -10.46 -26.35
CA GLU A 394 38.87 -10.25 -25.74
C GLU A 394 39.33 -11.46 -24.91
N LEU A 395 38.42 -12.14 -24.21
CA LEU A 395 38.76 -13.39 -23.51
C LEU A 395 39.16 -14.52 -24.47
N LYS A 396 38.55 -14.60 -25.66
CA LYS A 396 38.98 -15.54 -26.71
C LYS A 396 40.41 -15.25 -27.17
N ARG A 397 40.75 -13.98 -27.36
CA ARG A 397 42.12 -13.55 -27.72
C ARG A 397 43.12 -13.89 -26.61
N LEU A 398 42.74 -13.65 -25.35
CA LEU A 398 43.57 -14.00 -24.19
C LEU A 398 43.76 -15.51 -24.06
N ALA A 399 42.77 -16.32 -24.45
CA ALA A 399 42.87 -17.78 -24.38
C ALA A 399 43.97 -18.35 -25.30
N GLU A 400 44.35 -17.64 -26.36
CA GLU A 400 45.46 -18.03 -27.25
C GLU A 400 46.83 -17.83 -26.58
N THR A 401 46.97 -16.84 -25.70
CA THR A 401 48.24 -16.50 -25.04
C THR A 401 48.35 -17.06 -23.61
N GLU A 402 47.28 -16.94 -22.83
CA GLU A 402 47.20 -17.32 -21.40
C GLU A 402 45.87 -18.06 -21.12
N PRO A 403 45.74 -19.34 -21.53
CA PRO A 403 44.47 -20.07 -21.48
C PRO A 403 43.90 -20.20 -20.07
N SER A 404 44.73 -20.52 -19.07
CA SER A 404 44.27 -20.69 -17.68
C SER A 404 43.65 -19.42 -17.11
N LYS A 405 44.23 -18.26 -17.44
CA LYS A 405 43.76 -16.96 -16.94
C LYS A 405 42.48 -16.50 -17.65
N ALA A 406 42.36 -16.77 -18.94
CA ALA A 406 41.14 -16.48 -19.69
C ALA A 406 39.94 -17.28 -19.15
N ILE A 407 40.15 -18.55 -18.78
CA ILE A 407 39.11 -19.40 -18.17
C ILE A 407 38.71 -18.86 -16.79
N GLU A 408 39.68 -18.56 -15.92
CA GLU A 408 39.44 -18.02 -14.58
C GLU A 408 38.64 -16.71 -14.64
N TYR A 409 39.00 -15.81 -15.55
CA TYR A 409 38.27 -14.56 -15.73
C TYR A 409 36.86 -14.77 -16.24
N LEU A 410 36.66 -15.70 -17.19
CA LEU A 410 35.32 -16.03 -17.68
C LEU A 410 34.43 -16.55 -16.56
N LEU A 411 34.93 -17.49 -15.74
CA LEU A 411 34.20 -18.06 -14.61
C LEU A 411 33.80 -16.97 -13.61
N ARG A 412 34.76 -16.14 -13.21
CA ARG A 412 34.49 -15.04 -12.27
C ARG A 412 33.47 -14.02 -12.80
N PHE A 413 33.53 -13.69 -14.09
CA PHE A 413 32.51 -12.82 -14.69
C PHE A 413 31.14 -13.49 -14.73
N VAL A 414 31.06 -14.78 -15.05
CA VAL A 414 29.79 -15.51 -15.05
C VAL A 414 29.20 -15.54 -13.66
N GLU A 415 29.99 -15.87 -12.63
CA GLU A 415 29.58 -15.94 -11.22
C GLU A 415 29.03 -14.61 -10.69
N GLU A 416 29.72 -13.51 -10.94
CA GLU A 416 29.36 -12.18 -10.41
C GLU A 416 28.24 -11.48 -11.18
N THR A 417 27.91 -11.96 -12.38
CA THR A 417 26.95 -11.29 -13.29
C THR A 417 25.68 -12.05 -13.56
N ILE A 418 25.47 -13.21 -12.92
CA ILE A 418 24.24 -14.01 -13.07
C ILE A 418 23.03 -13.09 -12.87
N PRO A 419 22.10 -13.03 -13.84
CA PRO A 419 20.98 -12.09 -13.81
C PRO A 419 19.85 -12.59 -12.90
N THR A 420 20.16 -12.90 -11.63
CA THR A 420 19.27 -13.54 -10.65
C THR A 420 17.90 -12.87 -10.54
N LYS A 421 17.85 -11.53 -10.53
CA LYS A 421 16.59 -10.78 -10.51
C LYS A 421 15.77 -10.98 -11.78
N SER A 422 16.40 -11.00 -12.95
CA SER A 422 15.68 -11.20 -14.21
C SER A 422 15.15 -12.63 -14.31
N VAL A 423 15.92 -13.62 -13.81
CA VAL A 423 15.48 -15.02 -13.68
C VAL A 423 14.25 -15.09 -12.79
N PHE A 424 14.32 -14.53 -11.58
CA PHE A 424 13.22 -14.54 -10.62
C PHE A 424 11.94 -13.87 -11.17
N ILE A 425 12.06 -12.74 -11.87
CA ILE A 425 10.89 -12.08 -12.47
C ILE A 425 10.22 -12.99 -13.51
N ARG A 426 11.02 -13.64 -14.37
CA ARG A 426 10.49 -14.53 -15.41
C ARG A 426 9.82 -15.75 -14.82
N GLU A 427 10.42 -16.33 -13.79
CA GLU A 427 9.87 -17.44 -13.01
C GLU A 427 8.52 -17.04 -12.38
N SER A 428 8.44 -15.87 -11.75
CA SER A 428 7.19 -15.35 -11.17
C SER A 428 6.10 -15.06 -12.21
N GLU A 429 6.44 -14.60 -13.42
CA GLU A 429 5.45 -14.24 -14.45
C GLU A 429 4.92 -15.45 -15.23
N GLN A 430 5.73 -16.49 -15.46
CA GLN A 430 5.41 -17.59 -16.41
C GLN A 430 5.63 -19.00 -15.87
N GLY A 431 6.18 -19.16 -14.66
CA GLY A 431 6.20 -20.42 -13.91
C GLY A 431 7.22 -21.47 -14.36
N GLU A 432 7.71 -21.46 -15.60
CA GLU A 432 8.64 -22.47 -16.11
C GLU A 432 9.89 -21.86 -16.75
N THR A 433 11.05 -22.11 -16.13
CA THR A 433 12.37 -21.96 -16.74
C THR A 433 12.75 -23.27 -17.45
N ALA A 434 13.51 -23.18 -18.54
CA ALA A 434 14.04 -24.38 -19.18
C ALA A 434 15.10 -25.03 -18.28
N GLU A 435 15.10 -26.37 -18.17
CA GLU A 435 16.13 -27.06 -17.42
C GLU A 435 17.49 -26.99 -18.14
N PRO A 436 18.63 -27.04 -17.40
CA PRO A 436 19.94 -27.08 -18.02
C PRO A 436 20.05 -28.25 -19.02
N PHE A 437 20.45 -27.94 -20.26
CA PHE A 437 20.65 -28.91 -21.34
C PHE A 437 19.39 -29.64 -21.85
N GLU A 438 18.18 -29.18 -21.52
CA GLU A 438 16.91 -29.81 -21.94
C GLU A 438 16.74 -29.92 -23.48
N GLU A 439 17.28 -28.97 -24.26
CA GLU A 439 17.25 -28.97 -25.74
C GLU A 439 18.63 -28.71 -26.38
N THR A 440 19.71 -28.64 -25.59
CA THR A 440 21.05 -28.41 -26.14
C THR A 440 21.60 -29.74 -26.65
N ASN A 441 22.42 -29.70 -27.70
CA ASN A 441 23.10 -30.89 -28.18
C ASN A 441 23.86 -31.55 -27.01
N LEU A 442 23.34 -32.68 -26.51
CA LEU A 442 23.89 -33.41 -25.37
C LEU A 442 25.32 -33.90 -25.63
N GLU A 443 25.84 -33.74 -26.85
CA GLU A 443 27.21 -34.01 -27.23
C GLU A 443 28.24 -33.36 -26.31
N ILE A 444 28.00 -32.15 -25.80
CA ILE A 444 28.93 -31.52 -24.83
C ILE A 444 28.94 -32.32 -23.52
N VAL A 445 27.76 -32.68 -23.01
CA VAL A 445 27.59 -33.45 -21.78
C VAL A 445 28.20 -34.85 -21.95
N LYS A 446 27.91 -35.54 -23.06
CA LYS A 446 28.48 -36.85 -23.42
C LYS A 446 30.00 -36.80 -23.54
N THR A 447 30.55 -35.77 -24.19
CA THR A 447 32.00 -35.62 -24.36
C THR A 447 32.69 -35.44 -23.02
N MET A 448 32.15 -34.60 -22.14
CA MET A 448 32.69 -34.39 -20.80
C MET A 448 32.54 -35.63 -19.92
N LEU A 449 31.39 -36.31 -19.96
CA LEU A 449 31.16 -37.59 -19.29
C LEU A 449 32.23 -38.61 -19.69
N ARG A 450 32.48 -38.77 -20.99
CA ARG A 450 33.52 -39.69 -21.52
C ARG A 450 34.93 -39.30 -21.09
N GLN A 451 35.27 -38.02 -21.14
CA GLN A 451 36.59 -37.56 -20.70
C GLN A 451 36.81 -37.88 -19.22
N ILE A 452 35.83 -37.58 -18.37
CA ILE A 452 35.90 -37.90 -16.93
C ILE A 452 35.99 -39.42 -16.74
N TYR A 453 35.15 -40.20 -17.42
CA TYR A 453 35.17 -41.66 -17.36
C TYR A 453 36.57 -42.21 -17.70
N ASN A 454 37.12 -41.82 -18.85
CA ASN A 454 38.43 -42.27 -19.30
C ASN A 454 39.55 -41.88 -18.31
N THR A 455 39.54 -40.65 -17.81
CA THR A 455 40.54 -40.20 -16.81
C THR A 455 40.43 -41.00 -15.50
N GLN A 456 39.22 -41.29 -15.03
CA GLN A 456 39.02 -41.99 -13.76
C GLN A 456 39.30 -43.50 -13.85
N ILE A 457 39.02 -44.13 -15.00
CA ILE A 457 39.42 -45.51 -15.29
C ILE A 457 40.95 -45.62 -15.35
N LEU A 458 41.63 -44.68 -16.03
CA LEU A 458 43.11 -44.62 -16.05
C LEU A 458 43.71 -44.39 -14.65
N ALA A 459 42.99 -43.71 -13.76
CA ALA A 459 43.37 -43.53 -12.36
C ALA A 459 43.10 -44.77 -11.47
N GLY A 460 42.62 -45.89 -12.05
CA GLY A 460 42.46 -47.18 -11.37
C GLY A 460 41.13 -47.39 -10.65
N LYS A 461 40.10 -46.56 -10.90
CA LYS A 461 38.76 -46.77 -10.32
C LYS A 461 37.97 -47.83 -11.09
N THR A 462 37.09 -48.54 -10.40
CA THR A 462 36.16 -49.49 -11.05
C THR A 462 35.03 -48.75 -11.75
N ILE A 463 34.41 -49.39 -12.75
CA ILE A 463 33.29 -48.82 -13.51
C ILE A 463 32.15 -48.37 -12.58
N GLU A 464 31.80 -49.20 -11.58
CA GLU A 464 30.78 -48.88 -10.58
C GLU A 464 31.12 -47.63 -9.74
N GLN A 465 32.40 -47.48 -9.35
CA GLN A 465 32.86 -46.30 -8.62
C GLN A 465 32.78 -45.03 -9.48
N VAL A 466 33.04 -45.14 -10.78
CA VAL A 466 32.94 -44.01 -11.70
C VAL A 466 31.47 -43.64 -11.96
N LYS A 467 30.58 -44.62 -12.16
CA LYS A 467 29.13 -44.38 -12.30
C LYS A 467 28.55 -43.70 -11.05
N LEU A 468 28.95 -44.15 -9.85
CA LEU A 468 28.55 -43.52 -8.59
C LEU A 468 29.12 -42.09 -8.43
N LEU A 469 30.36 -41.85 -8.86
CA LEU A 469 30.96 -40.51 -8.85
C LEU A 469 30.18 -39.54 -9.74
N LEU A 470 29.86 -39.96 -10.97
CA LEU A 470 29.12 -39.16 -11.94
C LEU A 470 27.68 -38.90 -11.48
N ALA A 471 27.04 -39.88 -10.85
CA ALA A 471 25.70 -39.72 -10.28
C ALA A 471 25.65 -38.70 -9.13
N ASN A 472 26.77 -38.43 -8.46
CA ASN A 472 26.87 -37.47 -7.37
C ASN A 472 27.45 -36.09 -7.81
N MET A 473 27.54 -35.83 -9.12
CA MET A 473 28.14 -34.62 -9.65
C MET A 473 27.13 -33.86 -10.53
N GLU A 474 26.82 -32.61 -10.18
CA GLU A 474 26.03 -31.73 -11.05
C GLU A 474 26.86 -31.27 -12.26
N PRO A 475 26.29 -31.16 -13.47
CA PRO A 475 24.90 -31.44 -13.84
C PRO A 475 24.63 -32.90 -14.26
N PHE A 476 25.60 -33.80 -14.13
CA PHE A 476 25.53 -35.18 -14.63
C PHE A 476 24.49 -36.04 -13.91
N ASN A 477 24.25 -35.78 -12.62
CA ASN A 477 23.19 -36.39 -11.82
C ASN A 477 21.80 -36.30 -12.48
N ASN A 478 21.55 -35.28 -13.30
CA ASN A 478 20.28 -35.11 -14.02
C ASN A 478 20.15 -36.00 -15.26
N PHE A 479 21.19 -36.76 -15.63
CA PHE A 479 21.22 -37.62 -16.82
C PHE A 479 21.60 -39.07 -16.47
N PRO A 480 20.82 -39.78 -15.63
CA PRO A 480 21.14 -41.15 -15.22
C PRO A 480 21.26 -42.12 -16.41
N GLU A 481 20.43 -41.93 -17.43
CA GLU A 481 20.45 -42.74 -18.67
C GLU A 481 21.79 -42.66 -19.40
N LEU A 482 22.42 -41.48 -19.43
CA LEU A 482 23.74 -41.30 -20.06
C LEU A 482 24.88 -41.92 -19.23
N ILE A 483 24.72 -42.00 -17.91
CA ILE A 483 25.69 -42.61 -17.00
C ILE A 483 25.62 -44.14 -17.10
N GLU A 484 24.42 -44.72 -17.26
CA GLU A 484 24.25 -46.16 -17.38
C GLU A 484 24.91 -46.73 -18.64
N ILE A 485 24.82 -46.01 -19.75
CA ILE A 485 25.33 -46.43 -21.07
C ILE A 485 26.78 -46.01 -21.35
N ILE A 486 27.46 -45.38 -20.38
CA ILE A 486 28.78 -44.76 -20.59
C ILE A 486 29.88 -45.76 -20.98
N ASP A 487 29.70 -47.03 -20.62
CA ASP A 487 30.57 -48.19 -20.89
C ASP A 487 30.19 -48.97 -22.15
N THR A 488 29.11 -48.59 -22.85
CA THR A 488 28.56 -49.32 -24.00
C THR A 488 28.79 -48.63 -25.35
N TYR A 489 29.38 -47.44 -25.36
CA TYR A 489 29.77 -46.73 -26.58
C TYR A 489 31.26 -46.90 -26.86
N ASP A 490 31.61 -47.92 -27.64
CA ASP A 490 32.85 -47.93 -28.43
C ASP A 490 32.74 -47.01 -29.66
#